data_AF-A6DQQ3-F1
#
_entry.id   AF-A6DQQ3-F1
#
_cell.length_a   1.000
_cell.length_b   1.000
_cell.length_c   1.000
_cell.angle_alpha   90.00
_cell.angle_beta   90.00
_cell.angle_gamma   90.00
#
_symmetry.space_group_name_H-M   'P 1'
#
loop_
_entity.id
_entity.type
_entity.pdbx_description
1 polymer ?
#
loop_
_entity_poly.entity_id
_entity_poly.type
_entity_poly.pdbx_seq_one_letter_code
_entity_poly.pdbx_strand_id
1 'polypeptide(L)'
;MNNKLKELNLPNIFQNILNGNIPVELNTECQQPTTYEYLKKEYPEDCDIHKFLIPLWETNGDSITGYLENKKVFIKHYFEDPTDKYQVLGENYNEFICELFLGYIYAGWEDDELIEINKYVEFPYLDYFLDEINTNIELEGNEWDEFITKLKLNIRTKS
;
A
#
# COMPACT_ATOMS: atom_id res chain seq x y z
N MET A 1 0.95 -17.35 -7.57
CA MET A 1 1.15 -16.03 -6.95
C MET A 1 2.57 -15.82 -6.42
N ASN A 2 3.18 -16.79 -5.72
CA ASN A 2 4.49 -16.63 -5.06
C ASN A 2 5.68 -16.19 -5.93
N ASN A 3 5.66 -16.45 -7.24
CA ASN A 3 6.75 -16.00 -8.12
C ASN A 3 6.66 -14.51 -8.45
N LYS A 4 5.45 -13.95 -8.51
CA LYS A 4 5.23 -12.56 -8.93
C LYS A 4 5.69 -11.53 -7.89
N LEU A 5 5.44 -11.79 -6.61
CA LEU A 5 5.94 -10.92 -5.53
C LEU A 5 7.48 -10.88 -5.49
N LYS A 6 8.12 -12.02 -5.76
CA LYS A 6 9.59 -12.12 -5.87
C LYS A 6 10.12 -11.40 -7.10
N GLU A 7 9.45 -11.51 -8.25
CA GLU A 7 9.78 -10.75 -9.47
C GLU A 7 9.71 -9.24 -9.23
N LEU A 8 8.79 -8.79 -8.38
CA LEU A 8 8.64 -7.39 -7.98
C LEU A 8 9.61 -6.96 -6.85
N ASN A 9 10.44 -7.88 -6.35
CA ASN A 9 11.36 -7.65 -5.23
C ASN A 9 10.67 -7.06 -3.98
N LEU A 10 9.46 -7.54 -3.68
CA LEU A 10 8.70 -7.08 -2.52
C LEU A 10 9.07 -7.86 -1.25
N PRO A 11 9.03 -7.21 -0.07
CA PRO A 11 9.24 -7.87 1.22
C PRO A 11 8.34 -9.08 1.46
N ASN A 12 8.87 -10.02 2.25
CA ASN A 12 8.20 -11.31 2.49
C ASN A 12 6.86 -11.16 3.24
N ILE A 13 6.61 -10.02 3.89
CA ILE A 13 5.34 -9.78 4.59
C ILE A 13 4.12 -9.97 3.69
N PHE A 14 4.17 -9.52 2.44
CA PHE A 14 3.02 -9.68 1.54
C PHE A 14 2.74 -11.14 1.22
N GLN A 15 3.79 -11.95 1.06
CA GLN A 15 3.63 -13.38 0.92
C GLN A 15 3.01 -14.02 2.17
N ASN A 16 3.41 -13.54 3.36
CA ASN A 16 2.86 -14.03 4.61
C ASN A 16 1.38 -13.68 4.75
N ILE A 17 0.98 -12.46 4.40
CA ILE A 17 -0.43 -12.01 4.40
C ILE A 17 -1.27 -12.87 3.46
N LEU A 18 -0.79 -13.13 2.23
CA LEU A 18 -1.49 -14.00 1.28
C LEU A 18 -1.67 -15.44 1.79
N ASN A 19 -0.80 -15.89 2.68
CA ASN A 19 -0.87 -17.21 3.32
C ASN A 19 -1.65 -17.19 4.65
N GLY A 20 -2.24 -16.05 5.04
CA GLY A 20 -2.97 -15.89 6.30
C GLY A 20 -2.08 -15.74 7.54
N ASN A 21 -0.76 -15.58 7.37
CA ASN A 21 0.20 -15.37 8.45
C ASN A 21 0.44 -13.87 8.66
N ILE A 22 -0.53 -13.18 9.27
CA ILE A 22 -0.52 -11.72 9.42
C ILE A 22 0.01 -11.38 10.83
N PRO A 23 1.07 -10.55 10.95
CA PRO A 23 1.51 -10.02 12.24
C PRO A 23 0.38 -9.28 12.97
N VAL A 24 0.40 -9.30 14.29
CA VAL A 24 -0.67 -8.68 15.11
C VAL A 24 -0.76 -7.18 14.84
N GLU A 25 0.38 -6.56 14.60
CA GLU A 25 0.57 -5.14 14.29
C GLU A 25 -0.13 -4.75 12.98
N LEU A 26 -0.32 -5.69 12.04
CA LEU A 26 -0.94 -5.46 10.74
C LEU A 26 -2.38 -5.99 10.64
N ASN A 27 -2.86 -6.75 11.63
CA ASN A 27 -4.15 -7.45 11.55
C ASN A 27 -5.36 -6.50 11.40
N THR A 28 -5.29 -5.29 11.94
CA THR A 28 -6.39 -4.32 11.85
C THR A 28 -6.57 -3.77 10.43
N GLU A 29 -5.49 -3.68 9.65
CA GLU A 29 -5.47 -3.02 8.33
C GLU A 29 -5.31 -4.01 7.17
N CYS A 30 -4.60 -5.11 7.41
CA CYS A 30 -4.28 -6.12 6.44
C CYS A 30 -5.01 -7.42 6.75
N GLN A 31 -5.76 -7.90 5.76
CA GLN A 31 -6.42 -9.19 5.77
C GLN A 31 -5.99 -9.98 4.54
N GLN A 32 -6.16 -11.30 4.61
CA GLN A 32 -6.00 -12.14 3.44
C GLN A 32 -7.06 -11.73 2.39
N PRO A 33 -6.74 -11.71 1.08
CA PRO A 33 -7.66 -11.30 0.00
C PRO A 33 -8.85 -12.25 -0.28
N THR A 34 -9.60 -12.62 0.75
CA THR A 34 -10.66 -13.64 0.64
C THR A 34 -11.84 -13.15 -0.19
N THR A 35 -12.26 -11.89 -0.02
CA THR A 35 -13.36 -11.29 -0.79
C THR A 35 -12.93 -11.10 -2.23
N TYR A 36 -11.72 -10.60 -2.46
CA TYR A 36 -11.13 -10.51 -3.78
C TYR A 36 -11.13 -11.84 -4.55
N GLU A 37 -10.65 -12.93 -3.93
CA GLU A 37 -10.61 -14.25 -4.57
C GLU A 37 -12.01 -14.82 -4.83
N TYR A 38 -12.97 -14.56 -3.93
CA TYR A 38 -14.37 -14.90 -4.14
C TYR A 38 -14.97 -14.17 -5.35
N LEU A 39 -14.85 -12.84 -5.40
CA LEU A 39 -15.39 -12.01 -6.49
C LEU A 39 -14.78 -12.38 -7.84
N LYS A 40 -13.46 -12.59 -7.88
CA LYS A 40 -12.75 -13.03 -9.08
C LYS A 40 -13.25 -14.36 -9.64
N LYS A 41 -13.69 -15.27 -8.76
CA LYS A 41 -14.20 -16.59 -9.13
C LYS A 41 -15.66 -16.54 -9.58
N GLU A 42 -16.50 -15.80 -8.87
CA GLU A 42 -17.94 -15.77 -9.10
C GLU A 42 -18.35 -14.78 -10.21
N TYR A 43 -17.59 -13.70 -10.43
CA TYR A 43 -17.89 -12.64 -11.40
C TYR A 43 -16.67 -12.31 -12.29
N PRO A 44 -16.18 -13.27 -13.09
CA PRO A 44 -14.93 -13.09 -13.85
C PRO A 44 -15.02 -12.02 -14.96
N GLU A 45 -16.21 -11.77 -15.52
CA GLU A 45 -16.45 -10.72 -16.53
C GLU A 45 -16.43 -9.29 -15.98
N ASP A 46 -16.83 -9.10 -14.72
CA ASP A 46 -16.87 -7.78 -14.06
C ASP A 46 -15.50 -7.37 -13.51
N CYS A 47 -14.45 -8.13 -13.84
CA CYS A 47 -13.19 -8.16 -13.13
C CYS A 47 -11.98 -7.82 -14.03
N ASP A 48 -12.09 -6.85 -14.94
CA ASP A 48 -10.99 -6.48 -15.86
C ASP A 48 -9.70 -6.08 -15.12
N ILE A 49 -9.83 -5.42 -13.96
CA ILE A 49 -8.69 -5.08 -13.10
C ILE A 49 -8.02 -6.34 -12.50
N HIS A 50 -8.79 -7.38 -12.20
CA HIS A 50 -8.33 -8.61 -11.56
C HIS A 50 -7.48 -9.50 -12.49
N LYS A 51 -7.50 -9.22 -13.81
CA LYS A 51 -6.64 -9.89 -14.79
C LYS A 51 -5.17 -9.54 -14.61
N PHE A 52 -4.89 -8.32 -14.16
CA PHE A 52 -3.54 -7.78 -14.02
C PHE A 52 -3.17 -7.44 -12.58
N LEU A 53 -4.11 -7.56 -11.64
CA LEU A 53 -3.88 -7.25 -10.24
C LEU A 53 -3.21 -8.43 -9.52
N ILE A 54 -2.02 -8.18 -9.01
CA ILE A 54 -1.36 -9.02 -8.01
C ILE A 54 -1.80 -8.48 -6.64
N PRO A 55 -2.66 -9.20 -5.90
CA PRO A 55 -3.14 -8.72 -4.62
C PRO A 55 -2.02 -8.79 -3.57
N LEU A 56 -2.00 -7.81 -2.66
CA LEU A 56 -1.09 -7.77 -1.51
C LEU A 56 -1.86 -8.04 -0.22
N TRP A 57 -2.96 -7.32 -0.01
CA TRP A 57 -3.88 -7.53 1.11
C TRP A 57 -5.26 -6.95 0.80
N GLU A 58 -6.23 -7.32 1.63
CA GLU A 58 -7.58 -6.76 1.68
C GLU A 58 -7.77 -5.96 2.96
N THR A 59 -8.56 -4.91 2.93
CA THR A 59 -8.90 -4.11 4.11
C THR A 59 -10.39 -4.18 4.34
N ASN A 60 -10.78 -4.76 5.48
CA ASN A 60 -12.16 -4.90 5.97
C ASN A 60 -13.16 -5.56 5.01
N GLY A 61 -12.70 -6.35 4.04
CA GLY A 61 -13.55 -6.91 3.00
C GLY A 61 -14.11 -5.89 1.99
N ASP A 62 -13.70 -4.62 2.07
CA ASP A 62 -14.24 -3.53 1.26
C ASP A 62 -13.33 -3.15 0.09
N SER A 63 -12.03 -3.36 0.24
CA SER A 63 -11.04 -2.95 -0.76
C SER A 63 -9.87 -3.90 -0.85
N ILE A 64 -9.29 -3.96 -2.06
CA ILE A 64 -8.07 -4.69 -2.36
C ILE A 64 -6.92 -3.71 -2.62
N THR A 65 -5.81 -3.92 -1.91
CA THR A 65 -4.54 -3.28 -2.22
C THR A 65 -3.67 -4.24 -3.02
N GLY A 66 -3.10 -3.77 -4.11
CA GLY A 66 -2.36 -4.64 -5.02
C GLY A 66 -1.45 -3.89 -5.99
N TYR A 67 -0.65 -4.66 -6.74
CA TYR A 67 0.15 -4.16 -7.85
C TYR A 67 -0.53 -4.48 -9.18
N LEU A 68 -0.79 -3.44 -9.98
CA LEU A 68 -1.46 -3.56 -11.27
C LEU A 68 -0.42 -3.67 -12.40
N GLU A 69 -0.21 -4.88 -12.91
CA GLU A 69 0.92 -5.21 -13.81
C GLU A 69 0.93 -4.41 -15.12
N ASN A 70 -0.24 -4.20 -15.74
CA ASN A 70 -0.32 -3.53 -17.05
C ASN A 70 -0.03 -2.02 -16.97
N LYS A 71 -0.27 -1.39 -15.82
CA LYS A 71 0.02 0.03 -15.57
C LYS A 71 1.28 0.25 -14.75
N LYS A 72 1.84 -0.81 -14.15
CA LYS A 72 3.02 -0.79 -13.28
C LYS A 72 2.91 0.14 -12.08
N VAL A 73 1.76 0.12 -11.41
CA VAL A 73 1.46 0.97 -10.25
C VAL A 73 0.88 0.15 -9.10
N PHE A 74 1.13 0.58 -7.87
CA PHE A 74 0.42 0.12 -6.69
C PHE A 74 -0.89 0.87 -6.56
N ILE A 75 -1.97 0.14 -6.24
CA ILE A 75 -3.32 0.70 -6.20
C ILE A 75 -4.09 0.22 -4.97
N LYS A 76 -5.12 0.98 -4.63
CA LYS A 76 -6.25 0.54 -3.81
C LYS A 76 -7.52 0.63 -4.64
N HIS A 77 -8.28 -0.47 -4.70
CA HIS A 77 -9.56 -0.54 -5.40
C HIS A 77 -10.64 -0.97 -4.42
N TYR A 78 -11.73 -0.20 -4.33
CA TYR A 78 -12.90 -0.54 -3.55
C TYR A 78 -13.81 -1.44 -4.39
N PHE A 79 -14.33 -2.53 -3.82
CA PHE A 79 -15.13 -3.49 -4.59
C PHE A 79 -16.47 -2.91 -5.09
N GLU A 80 -16.96 -1.84 -4.45
CA GLU A 80 -18.14 -1.10 -4.92
C GLU A 80 -17.85 -0.15 -6.08
N ASP A 81 -16.57 0.19 -6.31
CA ASP A 81 -16.18 1.09 -7.38
C ASP A 81 -16.09 0.36 -8.72
N PRO A 82 -16.42 1.04 -9.84
CA PRO A 82 -16.12 0.55 -11.18
C PRO A 82 -14.66 0.12 -11.34
N THR A 83 -14.40 -0.91 -12.15
CA THR A 83 -13.05 -1.50 -12.32
C THR A 83 -12.01 -0.55 -12.90
N ASP A 84 -12.43 0.54 -13.54
CA ASP A 84 -11.56 1.58 -14.09
C ASP A 84 -11.27 2.70 -13.08
N LYS A 85 -11.90 2.69 -11.91
CA LYS A 85 -11.70 3.65 -10.83
C LYS A 85 -10.95 3.02 -9.67
N TYR A 86 -9.78 3.56 -9.37
CA TYR A 86 -8.97 3.16 -8.22
C TYR A 86 -8.03 4.28 -7.83
N GLN A 87 -7.58 4.25 -6.58
CA GLN A 87 -6.54 5.15 -6.08
C GLN A 87 -5.18 4.60 -6.47
N VAL A 88 -4.32 5.44 -7.06
CA VAL A 88 -2.91 5.13 -7.25
C VAL A 88 -2.16 5.48 -5.98
N LEU A 89 -1.47 4.50 -5.40
CA LEU A 89 -0.70 4.66 -4.17
C LEU A 89 0.79 4.93 -4.44
N GLY A 90 1.29 4.53 -5.62
CA GLY A 90 2.67 4.80 -6.02
C GLY A 90 3.06 4.09 -7.31
N GLU A 91 4.06 4.63 -8.01
CA GLU A 91 4.65 4.00 -9.21
C GLU A 91 5.76 3.00 -8.86
N ASN A 92 6.28 3.07 -7.64
CA ASN A 92 7.27 2.15 -7.11
C ASN A 92 6.96 1.79 -5.65
N TYR A 93 7.71 0.83 -5.12
CA TYR A 93 7.49 0.31 -3.78
C TYR A 93 7.64 1.38 -2.69
N ASN A 94 8.65 2.25 -2.82
CA ASN A 94 8.95 3.26 -1.82
C ASN A 94 7.88 4.36 -1.77
N GLU A 95 7.39 4.81 -2.93
CA GLU A 95 6.24 5.73 -3.00
C GLU A 95 4.98 5.11 -2.38
N PHE A 96 4.74 3.82 -2.66
CA PHE A 96 3.62 3.08 -2.09
C PHE A 96 3.68 3.00 -0.56
N ILE A 97 4.84 2.69 0.02
CA ILE A 97 4.99 2.66 1.48
C ILE A 97 4.90 4.08 2.08
N CYS A 98 5.37 5.11 1.37
CA CYS A 98 5.14 6.50 1.82
C CYS A 98 3.64 6.80 1.91
N GLU A 99 2.86 6.46 0.88
CA GLU A 99 1.41 6.67 0.90
C GLU A 99 0.74 5.89 2.03
N LEU A 100 1.18 4.67 2.28
CA LEU A 100 0.69 3.85 3.39
C LEU A 100 0.95 4.51 4.74
N PHE A 101 2.18 4.93 5.01
CA PHE A 101 2.55 5.56 6.28
C PHE A 101 1.90 6.93 6.46
N LEU A 102 1.73 7.71 5.38
CA LEU A 102 0.93 8.93 5.44
C LEU A 102 -0.51 8.64 5.85
N GLY A 103 -1.12 7.60 5.27
CA GLY A 103 -2.46 7.14 5.66
C GLY A 103 -2.56 6.83 7.15
N TYR A 104 -1.56 6.15 7.71
CA TYR A 104 -1.51 5.83 9.14
C TYR A 104 -1.33 7.06 10.02
N ILE A 105 -0.46 8.01 9.62
CA ILE A 105 -0.28 9.27 10.33
C ILE A 105 -1.59 10.07 10.35
N TYR A 106 -2.31 10.16 9.23
CA TYR A 106 -3.63 10.81 9.21
C TYR A 106 -4.68 10.08 10.06
N ALA A 107 -4.54 8.76 10.22
CA ALA A 107 -5.36 7.96 11.12
C ALA A 107 -4.96 8.11 12.60
N GLY A 108 -3.90 8.89 12.90
CA GLY A 108 -3.44 9.18 14.25
C GLY A 108 -2.39 8.21 14.80
N TRP A 109 -1.73 7.44 13.93
CA TRP A 109 -0.66 6.55 14.35
C TRP A 109 0.60 7.33 14.75
N GLU A 110 1.29 6.84 15.77
CA GLU A 110 2.53 7.41 16.29
C GLU A 110 3.77 6.78 15.63
N ASP A 111 4.92 7.48 15.71
CA ASP A 111 6.20 7.05 15.13
C ASP A 111 6.60 5.63 15.56
N ASP A 112 6.40 5.27 16.83
CA ASP A 112 6.72 3.94 17.36
C ASP A 112 5.91 2.84 16.67
N GLU A 113 4.64 3.10 16.33
CA GLU A 113 3.80 2.16 15.60
C GLU A 113 4.30 1.97 14.17
N LEU A 114 4.70 3.07 13.50
CA LEU A 114 5.29 3.01 12.16
C LEU A 114 6.63 2.27 12.14
N ILE A 115 7.45 2.45 13.18
CA ILE A 115 8.70 1.71 13.38
C ILE A 115 8.44 0.20 13.49
N GLU A 116 7.43 -0.21 14.26
CA GLU A 116 7.06 -1.62 14.38
C GLU A 116 6.61 -2.21 13.04
N ILE A 117 5.76 -1.49 12.30
CA ILE A 117 5.33 -1.91 10.95
C ILE A 117 6.50 -2.00 9.99
N ASN A 118 7.47 -1.09 10.08
CA ASN A 118 8.62 -1.05 9.19
C ASN A 118 9.52 -2.28 9.28
N LYS A 119 9.49 -3.02 10.39
CA LYS A 119 10.20 -4.31 10.52
C LYS A 119 9.72 -5.36 9.51
N TYR A 120 8.50 -5.18 8.99
CA TYR A 120 7.88 -6.09 8.02
C TYR A 120 7.91 -5.56 6.59
N VAL A 121 7.66 -4.26 6.42
CA VAL A 121 7.62 -3.62 5.09
C VAL A 121 9.01 -3.13 4.63
N GLU A 122 10.04 -3.22 5.48
CA GLU A 122 11.45 -3.01 5.09
C GLU A 122 11.69 -1.71 4.30
N PHE A 123 11.00 -0.62 4.67
CA PHE A 123 11.12 0.67 4.02
C PHE A 123 12.43 1.36 4.42
N PRO A 124 13.39 1.52 3.49
CA PRO A 124 14.74 1.95 3.83
C PRO A 124 14.84 3.43 4.17
N TYR A 125 13.80 4.21 3.90
CA TYR A 125 13.76 5.66 4.14
C TYR A 125 12.89 6.05 5.33
N LEU A 126 12.54 5.13 6.23
CA LEU A 126 11.70 5.45 7.40
C LEU A 126 12.26 6.63 8.19
N ASP A 127 13.54 6.59 8.57
CA ASP A 127 14.15 7.66 9.39
C ASP A 127 14.05 9.03 8.70
N TYR A 128 14.33 9.06 7.40
CA TYR A 128 14.21 10.27 6.59
C TYR A 128 12.76 10.75 6.48
N PHE A 129 11.82 9.82 6.30
CA PHE A 129 10.39 10.12 6.21
C PHE A 129 9.86 10.71 7.52
N LEU A 130 10.15 10.09 8.66
CA LEU A 130 9.69 10.59 9.97
C LEU A 130 10.29 11.96 10.31
N ASP A 131 11.59 12.17 10.04
CA ASP A 131 12.25 13.46 10.25
C ASP A 131 11.60 14.59 9.44
N GLU A 132 11.31 14.33 8.16
CA GLU A 132 10.64 15.29 7.28
C GLU A 132 9.20 15.57 7.74
N ILE A 133 8.44 14.55 8.15
CA ILE A 133 7.08 14.73 8.64
C ILE A 133 7.07 15.54 9.94
N ASN A 134 7.88 15.16 10.92
CA ASN A 134 7.93 15.85 12.22
C ASN A 134 8.43 17.29 12.10
N THR A 135 9.33 17.57 11.16
CA THR A 135 9.81 18.93 10.88
C THR A 135 8.74 19.83 10.26
N ASN A 136 7.79 19.25 9.52
CA ASN A 136 6.80 19.98 8.72
C ASN A 136 5.35 19.74 9.18
N ILE A 137 5.14 19.19 10.38
CA ILE A 137 3.82 18.79 10.89
C ILE A 137 2.83 19.97 11.04
N GLU A 138 3.35 21.19 11.11
CA GLU A 138 2.54 22.42 11.22
C GLU A 138 2.02 22.96 9.89
N LEU A 139 2.43 22.39 8.74
CA LEU A 139 1.92 22.85 7.44
C LEU A 139 0.45 22.46 7.28
N GLU A 140 -0.33 23.34 6.65
CA GLU A 140 -1.76 23.13 6.42
C GLU A 140 -2.13 23.31 4.94
N GLY A 141 -3.21 22.63 4.52
CA GLY A 141 -3.80 22.78 3.20
C GLY A 141 -2.80 22.58 2.05
N ASN A 142 -2.73 23.54 1.12
CA ASN A 142 -1.91 23.43 -0.08
C ASN A 142 -0.41 23.28 0.21
N GLU A 143 0.09 23.85 1.31
CA GLU A 143 1.52 23.77 1.66
C GLU A 143 1.90 22.34 2.03
N TRP A 144 1.00 21.65 2.74
CA TRP A 144 1.16 20.25 3.08
C TRP A 144 1.10 19.36 1.83
N ASP A 145 0.15 19.59 0.93
CA ASP A 145 0.05 18.82 -0.33
C ASP A 145 1.31 18.96 -1.21
N GLU A 146 1.85 20.18 -1.30
CA GLU A 146 3.10 20.45 -2.01
C GLU A 146 4.30 19.76 -1.36
N PHE A 147 4.37 19.78 -0.02
CA PHE A 147 5.41 19.09 0.74
C PHE A 147 5.36 17.58 0.52
N ILE A 148 4.19 16.94 0.66
CA ILE A 148 4.02 15.50 0.43
C ILE A 148 4.44 15.11 -0.98
N THR A 149 4.08 15.92 -1.98
CA THR A 149 4.48 15.70 -3.36
C THR A 149 6.01 15.73 -3.52
N LYS A 150 6.69 16.71 -2.88
CA LYS A 150 8.15 16.81 -2.89
C LYS A 150 8.82 15.67 -2.12
N LEU A 151 8.29 15.29 -0.96
CA LEU A 151 8.80 14.20 -0.14
C LEU A 151 8.84 12.88 -0.93
N LYS A 152 7.72 12.53 -1.57
CA LYS A 152 7.62 11.33 -2.42
C LYS A 152 8.60 11.38 -3.59
N LEU A 153 8.73 12.53 -4.25
CA LEU A 153 9.68 12.71 -5.35
C LEU A 153 11.13 12.53 -4.88
N ASN A 154 11.49 13.09 -3.72
CA ASN A 154 12.81 12.93 -3.14
C ASN A 154 13.11 11.45 -2.84
N ILE A 155 12.16 10.74 -2.22
CA ILE A 155 12.30 9.32 -1.90
C ILE A 155 12.44 8.48 -3.18
N ARG A 156 11.65 8.77 -4.22
CA ARG A 156 11.77 8.16 -5.55
C ARG A 156 13.17 8.33 -6.13
N THR A 157 13.74 9.54 -6.08
CA THR A 157 15.06 9.81 -6.69
C THR A 157 16.24 9.20 -5.93
N LYS A 158 16.04 8.85 -4.65
CA LYS A 158 17.05 8.17 -3.82
C LYS A 158 17.06 6.64 -4.03
N SER A 159 16.05 6.09 -4.72
CA SER A 159 15.82 4.65 -4.96
C SER A 159 16.42 4.17 -6.28
#